data_AF-A0A9Q1MES5-F1
#
_entry.id   AF-A0A9Q1MES5-F1
#
_cell.length_a   1.000
_cell.length_b   1.000
_cell.length_c   1.000
_cell.angle_alpha   90.00
_cell.angle_beta   90.00
_cell.angle_gamma   90.00
#
_symmetry.space_group_name_H-M   'P 1'
#
loop_
_entity.id
_entity.type
_entity.pdbx_description
1 polymer ?
#
loop_
_entity_poly.entity_id
_entity_poly.type
_entity_poly.pdbx_seq_one_letter_code
_entity_poly.pdbx_strand_id
1 'polypeptide(L)'
;MISKVAKRLNEWQGKMLSYGGRTVIIKSVLQSLPTYTLSALKSPKGILNLIEKHMARFFCIPSNERRKHHWSSWSTICNTKEEGGIGIRSMNDIANTLAIKRW
;
A
#
# COMPACT_ATOMS: atom_id res chain seq x y z
N MET A 1 11.39 -7.72 -3.60
CA MET A 1 10.25 -7.24 -2.78
C MET A 1 9.23 -6.50 -3.62
N ILE A 2 9.60 -5.38 -4.27
CA ILE A 2 8.70 -4.53 -5.07
C ILE A 2 7.98 -5.31 -6.18
N SER A 3 8.72 -6.14 -6.94
CA SER A 3 8.14 -6.96 -8.02
C SER A 3 7.08 -7.97 -7.53
N LYS A 4 7.27 -8.54 -6.33
CA LYS A 4 6.29 -9.45 -5.71
C LYS A 4 5.02 -8.70 -5.31
N VAL A 5 5.16 -7.50 -4.74
CA VAL A 5 4.03 -6.62 -4.40
C VAL A 5 3.28 -6.21 -5.67
N ALA A 6 3.99 -5.74 -6.70
CA ALA A 6 3.38 -5.35 -7.97
C ALA A 6 2.66 -6.52 -8.66
N LYS A 7 3.26 -7.73 -8.67
CA LYS A 7 2.63 -8.93 -9.23
C LYS A 7 1.33 -9.29 -8.50
N ARG A 8 1.35 -9.30 -7.15
CA ARG A 8 0.14 -9.55 -6.36
C ARG A 8 -0.94 -8.51 -6.64
N LEU A 9 -0.60 -7.23 -6.66
CA LEU A 9 -1.58 -6.17 -6.95
C LEU A 9 -2.18 -6.33 -8.37
N ASN A 10 -1.36 -6.65 -9.37
CA ASN A 10 -1.84 -6.92 -10.74
C ASN A 10 -2.75 -8.15 -10.84
N GLU A 11 -2.45 -9.24 -10.11
CA GLU A 11 -3.31 -10.43 -10.04
C GLU A 11 -4.71 -10.09 -9.52
N TRP A 12 -4.80 -9.14 -8.58
CA TRP A 12 -6.08 -8.67 -8.03
C TRP A 12 -6.73 -7.58 -8.89
N GLN A 13 -5.94 -6.81 -9.65
CA GLN A 13 -6.45 -5.70 -10.45
C GLN A 13 -7.42 -6.15 -11.54
N GLY A 14 -7.26 -7.36 -12.10
CA GLY A 14 -8.18 -7.89 -13.12
C GLY A 14 -9.57 -8.32 -12.60
N LYS A 15 -9.79 -8.31 -11.28
CA LYS A 15 -11.09 -8.68 -10.68
C LYS A 15 -11.87 -7.40 -10.40
N MET A 16 -13.18 -7.37 -10.72
CA MET A 16 -14.06 -6.25 -10.37
C MET A 16 -14.18 -6.13 -8.85
N LEU A 17 -13.29 -5.36 -8.24
CA LEU A 17 -13.22 -5.14 -6.79
C LEU A 17 -13.84 -3.79 -6.44
N SER A 18 -14.73 -3.82 -5.45
CA SER A 18 -15.19 -2.61 -4.75
C SER A 18 -14.02 -1.91 -4.06
N TYR A 19 -14.17 -0.60 -3.78
CA TYR A 19 -13.15 0.17 -3.06
C TYR A 19 -12.80 -0.46 -1.69
N GLY A 20 -13.79 -0.97 -0.96
CA GLY A 20 -13.57 -1.70 0.29
C GLY A 20 -12.74 -2.97 0.09
N GLY A 21 -13.00 -3.74 -0.97
CA GLY A 21 -12.21 -4.93 -1.32
C GLY A 21 -10.75 -4.59 -1.63
N ARG A 22 -10.51 -3.47 -2.35
CA ARG A 22 -9.14 -3.00 -2.62
C ARG A 22 -8.41 -2.59 -1.35
N THR A 23 -9.08 -1.91 -0.41
CA THR A 23 -8.49 -1.57 0.89
C THR A 23 -8.06 -2.82 1.66
N VAL A 24 -8.89 -3.86 1.67
CA VAL A 24 -8.57 -5.13 2.35
C VAL A 24 -7.35 -5.80 1.71
N ILE A 25 -7.28 -5.84 0.38
CA ILE A 25 -6.14 -6.41 -0.35
C ILE A 25 -4.86 -5.62 -0.06
N ILE A 26 -4.91 -4.30 -0.10
CA ILE A 26 -3.78 -3.43 0.24
C ILE A 26 -3.30 -3.72 1.67
N LYS A 27 -4.22 -3.77 2.65
CA LYS A 27 -3.88 -4.11 4.05
C LYS A 27 -3.24 -5.50 4.17
N SER A 28 -3.78 -6.51 3.49
CA SER A 28 -3.22 -7.87 3.49
C SER A 28 -1.82 -7.93 2.85
N VAL A 29 -1.62 -7.24 1.73
CA VAL A 29 -0.33 -7.15 1.04
C VAL A 29 0.70 -6.40 1.91
N LEU A 30 0.29 -5.32 2.56
CA LEU A 30 1.09 -4.55 3.52
C LEU A 30 1.50 -5.36 4.75
N GLN A 31 0.62 -6.23 5.24
CA GLN A 31 0.91 -7.06 6.41
C GLN A 31 1.82 -8.25 6.07
N SER A 32 1.72 -8.82 4.87
CA SER A 32 2.41 -10.07 4.52
C SER A 32 3.78 -9.89 3.88
N LEU A 33 3.94 -8.97 2.92
CA LEU A 33 5.16 -8.87 2.10
C LEU A 33 6.22 -7.91 2.68
N PRO A 34 5.85 -6.70 3.16
CA PRO A 34 6.78 -5.79 3.81
C PRO A 34 7.26 -6.27 5.17
N THR A 35 6.38 -6.80 6.03
CA THR A 35 6.72 -7.09 7.44
C THR A 35 7.94 -8.01 7.57
N TYR A 36 7.96 -9.14 6.84
CA TYR A 36 9.11 -10.05 6.88
C TYR A 36 10.41 -9.38 6.41
N THR A 37 10.34 -8.62 5.31
CA THR A 37 11.55 -8.05 4.72
C THR A 37 12.01 -6.78 5.45
N LEU A 38 11.10 -6.01 6.03
CA LEU A 38 11.37 -4.85 6.89
C LEU A 38 11.90 -5.28 8.26
N SER A 39 11.36 -6.39 8.79
CA SER A 39 11.93 -7.02 9.98
C SER A 39 13.29 -7.66 9.70
N ALA A 40 13.64 -8.01 8.46
CA ALA A 40 14.97 -8.57 8.16
C ALA A 40 16.00 -7.49 7.79
N LEU A 41 15.59 -6.43 7.10
CA LEU A 41 16.47 -5.41 6.53
C LEU A 41 15.99 -4.00 6.90
N LYS A 42 16.91 -3.12 7.32
CA LYS A 42 16.66 -1.68 7.49
C LYS A 42 16.40 -1.08 6.11
N SER A 43 15.14 -1.11 5.67
CA SER A 43 14.79 -0.83 4.27
C SER A 43 14.98 0.65 3.96
N PRO A 44 15.69 1.02 2.88
CA PRO A 44 15.81 2.40 2.43
C PRO A 44 14.43 3.01 2.17
N LYS A 45 14.21 4.25 2.61
CA LYS A 45 12.95 5.00 2.42
C LYS A 45 12.49 5.02 0.95
N GLY A 46 13.42 5.00 -0.01
CA GLY A 46 13.11 4.92 -1.45
C GLY A 46 12.35 3.66 -1.87
N ILE A 47 12.65 2.50 -1.25
CA ILE A 47 11.94 1.24 -1.52
C ILE A 47 10.50 1.31 -0.99
N LEU A 48 10.31 1.88 0.20
CA LEU A 48 8.99 2.07 0.82
C LEU A 48 8.11 2.97 -0.05
N ASN A 49 8.65 4.10 -0.49
CA ASN A 49 7.94 5.03 -1.35
C ASN A 49 7.56 4.40 -2.71
N LEU A 50 8.43 3.56 -3.28
CA LEU A 50 8.12 2.85 -4.52
C LEU A 50 6.97 1.84 -4.34
N ILE A 51 6.90 1.17 -3.18
CA ILE A 51 5.81 0.25 -2.83
C ILE A 51 4.50 1.03 -2.65
N GLU A 52 4.53 2.13 -1.91
CA GLU A 52 3.38 3.03 -1.73
C GLU A 52 2.84 3.55 -3.07
N LYS A 53 3.72 3.92 -4.00
CA LYS A 53 3.33 4.34 -5.35
C LYS A 53 2.56 3.24 -6.12
N HIS A 54 2.95 1.98 -5.98
CA HIS A 54 2.23 0.87 -6.62
C HIS A 54 0.86 0.64 -5.98
N MET A 55 0.76 0.75 -4.65
CA MET A 55 -0.52 0.61 -3.94
C MET A 55 -1.47 1.77 -4.24
N ALA A 56 -0.96 3.00 -4.30
CA ALA A 56 -1.72 4.18 -4.72
C ALA A 56 -2.28 3.99 -6.13
N ARG A 57 -1.45 3.51 -7.07
CA ARG A 57 -1.87 3.24 -8.43
C ARG A 57 -2.98 2.19 -8.50
N PHE A 58 -2.86 1.10 -7.75
CA PHE A 58 -3.87 0.04 -7.66
C PHE A 58 -5.18 0.55 -7.03
N PHE A 59 -5.09 1.40 -6.02
CA PHE A 59 -6.26 1.97 -5.37
C PHE A 59 -7.01 2.94 -6.28
N CYS A 60 -6.30 3.89 -6.89
CA CYS A 60 -6.89 4.98 -7.68
C CYS A 60 -7.34 4.55 -9.09
N ILE A 61 -6.76 3.49 -9.68
CA ILE A 61 -7.07 3.10 -11.07
C ILE A 61 -7.97 1.85 -11.09
N PRO A 62 -9.25 1.96 -11.50
CA PRO A 62 -10.06 0.80 -11.83
C PRO A 62 -9.55 0.09 -13.10
N SER A 63 -9.68 -1.24 -13.13
CA SER A 63 -9.12 -2.11 -14.17
C SER A 63 -9.66 -1.86 -15.59
N ASN A 64 -10.69 -1.02 -15.74
CA ASN A 64 -11.43 -0.84 -16.98
C ASN A 64 -11.51 0.60 -17.50
N GLU A 65 -10.91 1.58 -16.83
CA GLU A 65 -10.98 2.97 -17.28
C GLU A 65 -9.61 3.55 -17.62
N ARG A 66 -9.46 3.92 -18.89
CA ARG A 66 -8.33 4.69 -19.45
C ARG A 66 -8.24 6.13 -18.88
N ARG A 67 -9.08 6.51 -17.91
CA ARG A 67 -9.16 7.88 -17.37
C ARG A 67 -8.39 8.03 -16.07
N LYS A 68 -7.36 8.86 -16.18
CA LYS A 68 -6.33 9.21 -15.19
C LYS A 68 -6.86 10.15 -14.10
N HIS A 69 -7.90 9.80 -13.37
CA HIS A 69 -8.25 10.58 -12.19
C HIS A 69 -7.35 10.13 -11.03
N HIS A 70 -6.32 10.92 -10.75
CA HIS A 70 -5.47 10.75 -9.57
C HIS A 70 -6.30 11.16 -8.34
N TRP A 71 -7.15 10.24 -7.86
CA TRP A 71 -7.96 10.46 -6.66
C TRP A 71 -7.03 10.51 -5.45
N SER A 72 -6.68 11.74 -5.07
CA SER A 72 -5.98 12.12 -3.84
C SER A 72 -4.56 11.54 -3.67
N SER A 73 -3.76 12.23 -2.85
CA SER A 73 -2.41 11.78 -2.51
C SER A 73 -2.49 10.50 -1.65
N TRP A 74 -1.50 9.61 -1.78
CA TRP A 74 -1.41 8.43 -0.91
C TRP A 74 -1.41 8.80 0.57
N SER A 75 -0.80 9.94 0.91
CA SER A 75 -0.81 10.51 2.26
C SER A 75 -2.25 10.78 2.75
N THR A 76 -3.12 11.35 1.90
CA THR A 76 -4.53 11.58 2.22
C THR A 76 -5.29 10.26 2.44
N ILE A 77 -4.97 9.22 1.67
CA ILE A 77 -5.57 7.89 1.82
C ILE A 77 -5.11 7.21 3.11
N CYS A 78 -3.86 7.44 3.51
CA CYS A 78 -3.28 6.90 4.74
C CYS A 78 -3.80 7.55 6.03
N ASN A 79 -4.40 8.73 5.93
CA ASN A 79 -5.01 9.41 7.09
C ASN A 79 -6.11 8.55 7.75
N THR A 80 -6.42 8.90 9.00
CA THR A 80 -7.49 8.24 9.75
C THR A 80 -8.86 8.47 9.10
N LYS A 81 -9.84 7.61 9.40
CA LYS A 81 -11.21 7.79 8.90
C LYS A 81 -11.84 9.11 9.37
N GLU A 82 -11.43 9.59 10.54
CA GLU A 82 -11.88 10.84 11.14
C GLU A 82 -11.37 12.05 10.34
N GLU A 83 -10.19 11.93 9.72
CA GLU A 83 -9.57 12.95 8.86
C GLU A 83 -9.91 12.76 7.37
N GLY A 84 -10.92 11.95 7.04
CA GLY A 84 -11.34 11.69 5.66
C GLY A 84 -10.46 10.70 4.88
N GLY A 85 -9.54 10.00 5.55
CA GLY A 85 -8.73 8.93 4.98
C GLY A 85 -9.34 7.53 5.18
N ILE A 86 -8.59 6.49 4.81
CA ILE A 86 -9.04 5.09 4.85
C ILE A 86 -8.49 4.34 6.09
N GLY A 87 -7.60 4.98 6.84
CA GLY A 87 -6.92 4.39 8.00
C GLY A 87 -5.95 3.28 7.59
N ILE A 88 -5.24 3.47 6.47
CA ILE A 88 -4.15 2.59 6.04
C ILE A 88 -2.84 3.17 6.58
N ARG A 89 -2.12 2.45 7.45
CA ARG A 89 -0.83 2.93 7.94
C ARG A 89 0.19 3.03 6.81
N SER A 90 0.92 4.15 6.78
CA SER A 90 2.04 4.36 5.86
C SER A 90 3.13 3.30 6.08
N MET A 91 3.82 2.93 5.01
CA MET A 91 4.90 1.94 5.07
C MET A 91 6.07 2.41 5.93
N ASN A 92 6.32 3.71 5.95
CA ASN A 92 7.33 4.33 6.80
C ASN A 92 7.00 4.15 8.30
N ASP A 93 5.74 4.34 8.70
CA ASP A 93 5.28 4.12 10.08
C ASP A 93 5.39 2.67 10.51
N ILE A 94 5.01 1.73 9.62
CA ILE A 94 5.16 0.30 9.87
C ILE A 94 6.64 -0.06 10.04
N ALA A 95 7.51 0.43 9.15
CA ALA A 95 8.95 0.18 9.24
C ALA A 95 9.57 0.74 10.52
N ASN A 96 9.21 1.98 10.91
CA ASN A 96 9.69 2.59 12.15
C ASN A 96 9.20 1.83 13.39
N THR A 97 7.92 1.45 13.42
CA THR A 97 7.34 0.67 14.54
C THR A 97 8.04 -0.68 14.70
N LEU A 98 8.30 -1.38 13.59
CA LEU A 98 9.02 -2.66 13.60
C LEU A 98 10.49 -2.49 14.01
N ALA A 99 11.11 -1.37 13.65
CA ALA A 99 12.46 -1.05 14.09
C ALA A 99 12.52 -0.79 15.59
N ILE A 100 11.54 -0.07 16.16
CA ILE A 100 11.46 0.20 17.61
C ILE A 100 11.20 -1.10 18.38
N LYS A 101 10.27 -1.94 17.93
CA LYS A 101 9.92 -3.22 18.60
C LYS A 101 11.06 -4.25 18.62
N ARG A 102 12.11 -4.06 17.82
CA ARG A 102 13.27 -4.96 17.76
C ARG A 102 14.31 -4.71 18.86
N TRP A 103 14.18 -3.61 19.60
CA TRP A 103 15.01 -3.26 20.76
C TRP A 103 14.16 -3.37 22.03
#